data_AF-A0AAV4GUF6-F1
#
_entry.id   AF-A0AAV4GUF6-F1
#
_cell.length_a   1.000
_cell.length_b   1.000
_cell.length_c   1.000
_cell.angle_alpha   90.00
_cell.angle_beta   90.00
_cell.angle_gamma   90.00
#
_symmetry.space_group_name_H-M   'P 1'
#
loop_
_entity.id
_entity.type
_entity.pdbx_description
1 polymer ?
#
loop_
_entity_poly.entity_id
_entity_poly.type
_entity_poly.pdbx_seq_one_letter_code
_entity_poly.pdbx_strand_id
1 'polypeptide(L)'
;MNIVQIYAPTNEAQDEEKGAFYDLLQEVMDKLPKKDINILMGDANAKIGRENIGYDRIMGSHGLGEMNDNGERFANFCLFNKMVIGGSIFPHKRVHKATWVSPDNVTENQIDDFCVSQRFRRSLNDVIVQREADIGSDHHMLLGKLKLRLKKQGN
;
A
#
# COMPACT_ATOMS: atom_id res chain seq x y z
N MET A 1 10.93 -12.90 6.70
CA MET A 1 10.32 -11.62 6.29
C MET A 1 10.41 -11.56 4.79
N ASN A 2 9.32 -11.22 4.12
CA ASN A 2 9.21 -11.18 2.67
C ASN A 2 8.70 -9.79 2.27
N ILE A 3 9.23 -9.26 1.18
CA ILE A 3 8.81 -7.99 0.61
C ILE A 3 8.44 -8.26 -0.84
N VAL A 4 7.22 -7.92 -1.22
CA VAL A 4 6.72 -7.95 -2.59
C VAL A 4 6.57 -6.49 -3.04
N GLN A 5 7.33 -6.12 -4.06
CA GLN A 5 7.19 -4.82 -4.69
C GLN A 5 6.29 -4.95 -5.92
N ILE A 6 5.36 -4.00 -6.09
CA ILE A 6 4.46 -3.95 -7.25
C ILE A 6 4.61 -2.64 -8.02
N TYR A 7 4.26 -2.73 -9.30
CA TYR A 7 3.91 -1.62 -10.16
C TYR A 7 2.66 -2.06 -10.93
N ALA A 8 1.49 -1.62 -10.47
CA ALA A 8 0.21 -2.05 -11.03
C ALA A 8 -0.13 -1.27 -12.31
N PRO A 9 -0.95 -1.85 -13.21
CA PRO A 9 -1.49 -1.11 -14.35
C PRO A 9 -2.25 0.15 -13.92
N THR A 10 -2.26 1.17 -14.77
CA THR A 10 -2.99 2.42 -14.48
C THR A 10 -4.50 2.19 -14.38
N ASN A 11 -5.22 3.16 -13.84
CA ASN A 11 -6.68 3.04 -13.67
C ASN A 11 -7.42 2.96 -15.04
N GLU A 12 -6.79 3.44 -16.09
CA GLU A 12 -7.25 3.48 -17.49
C GLU A 12 -6.85 2.23 -18.28
N ALA A 13 -6.02 1.35 -17.71
CA ALA A 13 -5.65 0.09 -18.31
C ALA A 13 -6.89 -0.81 -18.51
N GLN A 14 -6.79 -1.74 -19.46
CA GLN A 14 -7.87 -2.69 -19.75
C GLN A 14 -8.09 -3.64 -18.55
N ASP A 15 -9.33 -4.09 -18.36
CA ASP A 15 -9.69 -4.95 -17.24
C ASP A 15 -8.97 -6.30 -17.28
N GLU A 16 -8.66 -6.81 -18.49
CA GLU A 16 -7.87 -8.02 -18.68
C GLU A 16 -6.43 -7.87 -18.17
N GLU A 17 -5.83 -6.69 -18.37
CA GLU A 17 -4.47 -6.39 -17.90
C GLU A 17 -4.44 -6.28 -16.38
N LYS A 18 -5.41 -5.57 -15.80
CA LYS A 18 -5.60 -5.50 -14.35
C LYS A 18 -5.83 -6.89 -13.75
N GLY A 19 -6.68 -7.70 -14.37
CA GLY A 19 -6.97 -9.08 -13.95
C GLY A 19 -5.71 -9.94 -13.93
N ALA A 20 -4.98 -9.97 -15.05
CA ALA A 20 -3.73 -10.74 -15.16
C ALA A 20 -2.68 -10.31 -14.11
N PHE A 21 -2.59 -9.01 -13.81
CA PHE A 21 -1.72 -8.50 -12.76
C PHE A 21 -2.11 -9.06 -11.37
N TYR A 22 -3.39 -9.01 -11.01
CA TYR A 22 -3.85 -9.48 -9.70
C TYR A 22 -3.78 -11.01 -9.57
N ASP A 23 -3.99 -11.76 -10.64
CA ASP A 23 -3.81 -13.22 -10.67
C ASP A 23 -2.35 -13.58 -10.37
N LEU A 24 -1.41 -12.95 -11.06
CA LEU A 24 0.02 -13.15 -10.81
C LEU A 24 0.41 -12.74 -9.38
N LEU A 25 -0.09 -11.60 -8.90
CA LEU A 25 0.17 -11.14 -7.54
C LEU A 25 -0.39 -12.12 -6.50
N GLN A 26 -1.56 -12.70 -6.74
CA GLN A 26 -2.15 -13.73 -5.88
C GLN A 26 -1.26 -14.98 -5.81
N GLU A 27 -0.77 -15.47 -6.95
CA GLU A 27 0.15 -16.61 -6.99
C GLU A 27 1.43 -16.37 -6.18
N VAL A 28 1.96 -15.15 -6.23
CA VAL A 28 3.14 -14.76 -5.42
C VAL A 28 2.78 -14.77 -3.94
N MET A 29 1.66 -14.14 -3.56
CA MET A 29 1.23 -14.04 -2.17
C MET A 29 0.90 -15.40 -1.54
N ASP A 30 0.34 -16.33 -2.32
CA ASP A 30 0.01 -17.69 -1.87
C ASP A 30 1.25 -18.53 -1.52
N LYS A 31 2.39 -18.26 -2.16
CA LYS A 31 3.67 -18.93 -1.89
C LYS A 31 4.33 -18.42 -0.60
N LEU A 32 3.93 -17.26 -0.08
CA LEU A 32 4.58 -16.66 1.09
C LEU A 32 4.17 -17.34 2.41
N PRO A 33 5.12 -17.65 3.31
CA PRO A 33 4.80 -18.17 4.62
C PRO A 33 3.95 -17.18 5.44
N LYS A 34 2.71 -17.54 5.75
CA LYS A 34 1.79 -16.68 6.57
C LYS A 34 2.28 -16.43 8.01
N LYS A 35 3.26 -17.20 8.47
CA LYS A 35 3.91 -17.03 9.78
C LYS A 35 4.97 -15.94 9.78
N ASP A 36 5.46 -15.57 8.61
CA ASP A 36 6.45 -14.51 8.42
C ASP A 36 5.78 -13.15 8.25
N ILE A 37 6.56 -12.09 8.46
CA ILE A 37 6.15 -10.74 8.10
C ILE A 37 6.19 -10.63 6.59
N ASN A 38 5.04 -10.39 5.98
CA ASN A 38 4.91 -10.13 4.55
C ASN A 38 4.56 -8.66 4.38
N ILE A 39 5.32 -7.98 3.54
CA ILE A 39 5.11 -6.60 3.14
C ILE A 39 4.76 -6.61 1.65
N LEU A 40 3.71 -5.88 1.28
CA LEU A 40 3.35 -5.58 -0.10
C LEU A 40 3.50 -4.07 -0.25
N MET A 41 4.31 -3.60 -1.19
CA MET A 41 4.55 -2.17 -1.35
C MET A 41 4.82 -1.77 -2.79
N GLY A 42 4.76 -0.47 -3.08
CA GLY A 42 5.05 0.09 -4.40
C GLY A 42 3.85 0.83 -4.97
N ASP A 43 3.95 1.16 -6.25
CA ASP A 43 2.90 1.88 -6.96
C ASP A 43 1.76 0.93 -7.32
N ALA A 44 0.65 1.07 -6.61
CA ALA A 44 -0.56 0.30 -6.85
C ALA A 44 -1.48 0.97 -7.89
N ASN A 45 -1.14 2.18 -8.37
CA ASN A 45 -2.01 3.00 -9.21
C ASN A 45 -3.46 3.10 -8.65
N ALA A 46 -3.58 3.01 -7.32
CA ALA A 46 -4.83 2.78 -6.61
C ALA A 46 -5.08 3.92 -5.62
N LYS A 47 -6.20 4.62 -5.78
CA LYS A 47 -6.66 5.60 -4.78
C LYS A 47 -7.66 4.89 -3.91
N ILE A 48 -7.30 4.60 -2.67
CA ILE A 48 -8.20 3.92 -1.73
C ILE A 48 -9.12 4.90 -0.98
N GLY A 49 -8.78 6.19 -0.95
CA GLY A 49 -9.58 7.23 -0.30
C GLY A 49 -9.69 7.10 1.22
N ARG A 50 -10.70 7.76 1.78
CA ARG A 50 -10.94 7.86 3.24
C ARG A 50 -12.04 6.94 3.75
N GLU A 51 -12.95 6.52 2.88
CA GLU A 51 -14.07 5.69 3.25
C GLU A 51 -13.61 4.24 3.38
N ASN A 52 -13.87 3.63 4.54
CA ASN A 52 -13.43 2.27 4.85
C ASN A 52 -14.59 1.35 5.24
N ILE A 53 -15.83 1.69 4.87
CA ILE A 53 -17.00 0.84 5.10
C ILE A 53 -16.77 -0.49 4.38
N GLY A 54 -16.83 -1.61 5.12
CA GLY A 54 -16.51 -2.95 4.59
C GLY A 54 -15.02 -3.31 4.58
N TYR A 55 -14.12 -2.33 4.77
CA TYR A 55 -12.67 -2.50 4.78
C TYR A 55 -12.01 -2.14 6.12
N ASP A 56 -12.78 -1.88 7.17
CA ASP A 56 -12.33 -1.43 8.51
C ASP A 56 -11.26 -2.32 9.16
N ARG A 57 -11.21 -3.59 8.76
CA ARG A 57 -10.21 -4.56 9.23
C ARG A 57 -8.80 -4.35 8.67
N ILE A 58 -8.70 -3.70 7.51
CA ILE A 58 -7.46 -3.52 6.76
C ILE A 58 -7.13 -2.05 6.48
N MET A 59 -8.12 -1.16 6.51
CA MET A 59 -8.00 0.26 6.19
C MET A 59 -8.41 1.13 7.38
N GLY A 60 -7.66 2.21 7.58
CA GLY A 60 -8.10 3.34 8.40
C GLY A 60 -8.89 4.35 7.58
N SER A 61 -9.22 5.49 8.20
CA SER A 61 -10.00 6.58 7.59
C SER A 61 -9.14 7.78 7.18
N HIS A 62 -7.82 7.61 7.12
CA HIS A 62 -6.87 8.70 6.91
C HIS A 62 -6.25 8.73 5.51
N GLY A 63 -6.73 7.93 4.54
CA GLY A 63 -6.25 8.02 3.16
C GLY A 63 -6.56 9.37 2.49
N LEU A 64 -6.04 9.57 1.29
CA LEU A 64 -6.23 10.78 0.50
C LEU A 64 -7.22 10.54 -0.65
N GLY A 65 -8.11 11.50 -0.88
CA GLY A 65 -9.05 11.49 -2.01
C GLY A 65 -10.21 10.53 -1.84
N GLU A 66 -10.78 10.13 -2.97
CA GLU A 66 -11.90 9.20 -3.11
C GLU A 66 -11.43 7.90 -3.76
N MET A 67 -12.15 6.81 -3.49
CA MET A 67 -11.81 5.51 -4.01
C MET A 67 -12.04 5.45 -5.53
N ASN A 68 -11.07 4.95 -6.29
CA ASN A 68 -11.24 4.64 -7.72
C ASN A 68 -11.36 3.11 -7.96
N ASP A 69 -11.57 2.71 -9.22
CA ASP A 69 -11.69 1.28 -9.60
C ASP A 69 -10.45 0.46 -9.16
N ASN A 70 -9.24 0.96 -9.43
CA ASN A 70 -8.02 0.32 -8.91
C ASN A 70 -7.98 0.28 -7.38
N GLY A 71 -8.46 1.33 -6.71
CA GLY A 71 -8.61 1.41 -5.25
C GLY A 71 -9.48 0.30 -4.67
N GLU A 72 -10.64 0.07 -5.28
CA GLU A 72 -11.55 -1.00 -4.88
C GLU A 72 -10.91 -2.39 -5.11
N ARG A 73 -10.30 -2.62 -6.28
CA ARG A 73 -9.61 -3.88 -6.58
C ARG A 73 -8.47 -4.15 -5.60
N PHE A 74 -7.66 -3.14 -5.30
CA PHE A 74 -6.56 -3.24 -4.36
C PHE A 74 -7.04 -3.49 -2.93
N ALA A 75 -8.09 -2.79 -2.50
CA ALA A 75 -8.70 -2.97 -1.18
C ALA A 75 -9.30 -4.38 -1.03
N ASN A 76 -9.99 -4.88 -2.06
CA ASN A 76 -10.52 -6.24 -2.10
C ASN A 76 -9.41 -7.29 -2.04
N PHE A 77 -8.34 -7.12 -2.83
CA PHE A 77 -7.17 -7.98 -2.79
C PHE A 77 -6.53 -8.00 -1.39
N CYS A 78 -6.33 -6.82 -0.78
CA CYS A 78 -5.78 -6.69 0.55
C CYS A 78 -6.68 -7.32 1.61
N LEU A 79 -8.00 -7.14 1.51
CA LEU A 79 -8.98 -7.73 2.41
C LEU A 79 -8.93 -9.27 2.34
N PHE A 80 -8.93 -9.84 1.14
CA PHE A 80 -8.84 -11.28 0.90
C PHE A 80 -7.54 -11.87 1.48
N ASN A 81 -6.41 -11.22 1.21
CA ASN A 81 -5.08 -11.66 1.65
C ASN A 81 -4.74 -11.25 3.10
N LYS A 82 -5.64 -10.55 3.80
CA LYS A 82 -5.43 -10.02 5.16
C LYS A 82 -4.17 -9.14 5.23
N MET A 83 -4.06 -8.21 4.30
CA MET A 83 -3.01 -7.19 4.23
C MET A 83 -3.60 -5.86 4.70
N VAL A 84 -2.92 -5.21 5.64
CA VAL A 84 -3.34 -3.95 6.25
C VAL A 84 -2.67 -2.80 5.51
N ILE A 85 -3.47 -1.87 4.98
CA ILE A 85 -3.01 -0.76 4.13
C ILE A 85 -2.57 0.43 5.00
N GLY A 86 -1.26 0.52 5.24
CA GLY A 86 -0.68 1.44 6.20
C GLY A 86 -0.88 2.92 5.86
N GLY A 87 -0.93 3.26 4.58
CA GLY A 87 -1.15 4.64 4.10
C GLY A 87 -2.48 5.27 4.53
N SER A 88 -3.43 4.46 5.00
CA SER A 88 -4.75 4.93 5.47
C SER A 88 -4.89 4.96 7.01
N ILE A 89 -3.90 4.47 7.76
CA ILE A 89 -4.02 4.21 9.20
C ILE A 89 -3.60 5.39 10.06
N PHE A 90 -2.57 6.13 9.63
CA PHE A 90 -1.94 7.15 10.46
C PHE A 90 -2.47 8.55 10.10
N PRO A 91 -2.85 9.36 11.10
CA PRO A 91 -3.39 10.69 10.88
C PRO A 91 -2.29 11.70 10.53
N HIS A 92 -1.94 11.76 9.24
CA HIS A 92 -0.94 12.71 8.72
C HIS A 92 -1.56 13.93 8.01
N LYS A 93 -0.78 15.00 7.86
CA LYS A 93 -1.11 16.11 6.96
C LYS A 93 -1.07 15.64 5.51
N ARG A 94 -1.84 16.29 4.62
CA ARG A 94 -1.90 15.95 3.17
C ARG A 94 -0.51 15.85 2.51
N VAL A 95 0.38 16.78 2.85
CA VAL A 95 1.76 16.81 2.33
C VAL A 95 2.55 15.53 2.66
N HIS A 96 2.20 14.82 3.73
CA HIS A 96 2.85 13.57 4.14
C HIS A 96 2.08 12.32 3.71
N LYS A 97 1.08 12.45 2.82
CA LYS A 97 0.26 11.36 2.28
C LYS A 97 0.29 11.25 0.77
N ALA A 98 0.31 12.37 0.07
CA ALA A 98 0.39 12.39 -1.38
C ALA A 98 1.76 11.84 -1.84
N THR A 99 1.71 10.76 -2.61
CA THR A 99 2.88 10.04 -3.11
C THR A 99 3.20 10.39 -4.55
N TRP A 100 2.27 11.00 -5.28
CA TRP A 100 2.45 11.40 -6.68
C TRP A 100 1.90 12.80 -6.92
N VAL A 101 2.57 13.55 -7.78
CA VAL A 101 2.19 14.89 -8.23
C VAL A 101 2.12 14.89 -9.75
N SER A 102 1.03 15.41 -10.33
CA SER A 102 0.91 15.51 -11.78
C SER A 102 1.98 16.43 -12.39
N PRO A 103 2.34 16.25 -13.68
CA PRO A 103 3.35 17.08 -14.33
C PRO A 103 3.05 18.60 -14.32
N ASP A 104 1.77 18.97 -14.25
CA ASP A 104 1.32 20.36 -14.14
C ASP A 104 1.40 20.93 -12.70
N ASN A 105 1.81 20.11 -11.72
CA ASN A 105 1.89 20.43 -10.28
C ASN A 105 0.55 20.81 -9.63
N VAL A 106 -0.58 20.45 -10.25
CA VAL A 106 -1.91 20.79 -9.74
C VAL A 106 -2.52 19.65 -8.94
N THR A 107 -2.39 18.42 -9.44
CA THR A 107 -3.03 17.24 -8.86
C THR A 107 -2.04 16.47 -8.00
N GLU A 108 -2.50 16.06 -6.82
CA GLU A 108 -1.73 15.18 -5.93
C GLU A 108 -2.57 13.95 -5.61
N ASN A 109 -1.96 12.77 -5.70
CA ASN A 109 -2.60 11.50 -5.38
C ASN A 109 -1.77 10.68 -4.40
N GLN A 110 -2.45 9.76 -3.71
CA GLN A 110 -1.83 8.68 -2.95
C GLN A 110 -2.07 7.41 -3.76
N ILE A 111 -1.02 6.92 -4.44
CA ILE A 111 -1.07 5.73 -5.32
C ILE A 111 0.05 4.73 -5.02
N ASP A 112 1.06 5.16 -4.26
CA ASP A 112 2.05 4.27 -3.69
C ASP A 112 1.57 3.81 -2.31
N ASP A 113 1.62 2.50 -2.10
CA ASP A 113 1.11 1.88 -0.88
C ASP A 113 2.16 1.09 -0.14
N PHE A 114 1.97 1.00 1.19
CA PHE A 114 2.74 0.16 2.07
C PHE A 114 1.79 -0.67 2.92
N CYS A 115 1.75 -1.97 2.64
CA CYS A 115 0.88 -2.93 3.29
C CYS A 115 1.68 -3.93 4.11
N VAL A 116 1.13 -4.33 5.27
CA VAL A 116 1.72 -5.36 6.13
C VAL A 116 0.69 -6.44 6.42
N SER A 117 1.11 -7.70 6.52
CA SER A 117 0.19 -8.77 6.90
C SER A 117 -0.47 -8.48 8.26
N GLN A 118 -1.79 -8.70 8.33
CA GLN A 118 -2.64 -8.28 9.45
C GLN A 118 -2.18 -8.82 10.81
N ARG A 119 -1.59 -10.02 10.83
CA ARG A 119 -0.96 -10.61 12.01
C ARG A 119 0.09 -9.69 12.65
N PHE A 120 0.80 -8.92 11.83
CA PHE A 120 1.87 -8.01 12.24
C PHE A 120 1.45 -6.54 12.18
N ARG A 121 0.15 -6.22 12.11
CA ARG A 121 -0.34 -4.84 12.10
C ARG A 121 0.21 -3.98 13.24
N ARG A 122 0.43 -4.57 14.42
CA ARG A 122 0.96 -3.89 15.61
C ARG A 122 2.46 -3.60 15.53
N SER A 123 3.15 -4.19 14.56
CA SER A 123 4.55 -3.88 14.26
C SER A 123 4.68 -2.67 13.36
N LEU A 124 3.65 -2.29 12.61
CA LEU A 124 3.66 -1.09 11.78
C LEU A 124 3.40 0.11 12.68
N ASN A 125 4.41 0.95 12.84
CA ASN A 125 4.35 2.14 13.69
C ASN A 125 4.00 3.40 12.90
N ASP A 126 4.36 3.44 11.61
CA ASP A 126 4.08 4.58 10.76
C ASP A 126 4.17 4.22 9.28
N VAL A 127 3.43 4.95 8.44
CA VAL A 127 3.60 5.03 6.99
C VAL A 127 3.47 6.50 6.59
N ILE A 128 4.55 7.06 6.04
CA ILE A 128 4.65 8.51 5.82
C ILE A 128 5.42 8.82 4.54
N VAL A 129 4.98 9.86 3.83
CA VAL A 129 5.74 10.43 2.70
C VAL A 129 6.80 11.40 3.19
N GLN A 130 8.05 11.16 2.80
CA GLN A 130 9.18 12.04 3.07
C GLN A 130 9.36 13.04 1.92
N ARG A 131 8.77 14.23 2.06
CA ARG A 131 8.84 15.33 1.07
C ARG A 131 10.23 15.92 0.89
N GLU A 132 11.10 15.78 1.88
CA GLU A 132 12.47 16.34 1.84
C GLU A 132 13.45 15.44 1.08
N ALA A 133 13.04 14.22 0.72
CA ALA A 133 13.84 13.34 -0.10
C ALA A 133 13.65 13.73 -1.58
N ASP A 134 14.67 14.37 -2.17
CA ASP A 134 14.73 14.54 -3.61
C ASP A 134 15.14 13.23 -4.27
N ILE A 135 14.24 12.67 -5.07
CA ILE A 135 14.44 11.41 -5.80
C ILE A 135 14.37 11.59 -7.32
N GLY A 136 14.24 12.83 -7.82
CA GLY A 136 14.17 13.11 -9.26
C GLY A 136 12.97 12.49 -9.98
N SER A 137 11.83 12.35 -9.30
CA SER A 137 10.58 11.78 -9.84
C SER A 137 9.39 12.68 -9.48
N ASP A 138 8.31 12.54 -10.25
CA ASP A 138 6.96 13.01 -9.95
C ASP A 138 6.32 12.27 -8.75
N HIS A 139 6.94 11.17 -8.30
CA HIS A 139 6.62 10.50 -7.04
C HIS A 139 7.48 11.03 -5.88
N HIS A 140 6.95 10.88 -4.67
CA HIS A 140 7.63 11.12 -3.42
C HIS A 140 7.91 9.81 -2.68
N MET A 141 9.04 9.78 -1.95
CA MET A 141 9.44 8.60 -1.20
C MET A 141 8.43 8.26 -0.09
N LEU A 142 7.85 7.07 -0.15
CA LEU A 142 7.00 6.49 0.90
C LEU A 142 7.85 5.64 1.85
N LEU A 143 7.71 5.87 3.15
CA LEU A 143 8.42 5.15 4.19
C LEU A 143 7.48 4.38 5.10
N GLY A 144 7.74 3.08 5.29
CA GLY A 144 7.11 2.24 6.30
C GLY A 144 8.03 2.03 7.50
N LYS A 145 7.58 2.37 8.71
CA LYS A 145 8.34 2.17 9.96
C LYS A 145 7.84 0.95 10.71
N LEU A 146 8.68 -0.08 10.82
CA LEU A 146 8.34 -1.32 11.52
C LEU A 146 9.16 -1.53 12.80
N LYS A 147 8.50 -1.99 13.86
CA LYS A 147 9.13 -2.49 15.08
C LYS A 147 9.03 -4.02 15.13
N LEU A 148 10.16 -4.67 14.96
CA LEU A 148 10.27 -6.12 14.93
C LEU A 148 10.80 -6.65 16.27
N ARG A 149 10.23 -7.77 16.73
CA ARG A 149 10.80 -8.58 17.82
C ARG A 149 11.30 -9.87 17.22
N LEU A 150 12.60 -9.92 16.94
CA LEU A 150 13.24 -11.09 16.36
C LEU A 150 13.62 -12.06 17.47
N LYS A 151 13.35 -13.35 17.26
CA LYS A 151 13.89 -14.41 18.12
C LYS A 151 15.30 -14.72 17.61
N LYS A 152 16.27 -14.79 18.53
CA LYS A 152 17.63 -15.24 18.20
C LYS A 152 17.54 -16.65 17.61
N GLN A 153 18.15 -16.87 16.45
CA GLN A 153 18.31 -18.22 15.93
C GLN A 153 19.29 -18.96 16.86
N GLY A 154 18.89 -20.13 17.37
CA GLY A 154 19.79 -20.97 18.15
C GLY A 154 20.86 -21.53 17.24
N ASN A 155 22.12 -21.46 17.68
CA ASN A 155 23.23 -22.19 17.06
C ASN A 155 23.06 -23.70 17.27
#